data_AF-A0A936V0S4-F1
#
_entry.id   AF-A0A936V0S4-F1
#
_cell.length_a   1.000
_cell.length_b   1.000
_cell.length_c   1.000
_cell.angle_alpha   90.00
_cell.angle_beta   90.00
_cell.angle_gamma   90.00
#
_symmetry.space_group_name_H-M   'P 1'
#
loop_
_entity.id
_entity.type
_entity.pdbx_description
1 polymer ?
#
loop_
_entity_poly.entity_id
_entity_poly.type
_entity_poly.pdbx_seq_one_letter_code
_entity_poly.pdbx_strand_id
1 'polypeptide(L)'
;MNKIYLIRGQKVMLDSDLSALYQVETRRLNEQVTRNKERFPEDFMFQLTVDEYENLISQFATSSWGGRRKLPYVFTEQGVAMLSSVLNSPTAINVNIQITCLPAGRSGYLQK
;
A
#
# COMPACT_ATOMS: atom_id res chain seq x y z
N MET A 1 1.50 8.18 7.84
CA MET A 1 2.47 8.96 7.04
C MET A 1 2.69 8.19 5.76
N ASN A 2 2.26 8.72 4.62
CA ASN A 2 2.43 8.05 3.34
C ASN A 2 3.84 8.31 2.84
N LYS A 3 4.67 7.27 2.78
CA LYS A 3 6.04 7.36 2.28
C LYS A 3 6.12 6.67 0.93
N ILE A 4 6.48 7.45 -0.10
CA ILE A 4 6.72 6.96 -1.45
C ILE A 4 8.23 6.90 -1.64
N TYR A 5 8.73 5.75 -2.06
CA TYR A 5 10.14 5.50 -2.31
C TYR A 5 10.37 5.32 -3.82
N LEU A 6 11.56 5.67 -4.29
CA LEU A 6 11.95 5.46 -5.68
C LEU A 6 12.95 4.32 -5.75
N ILE A 7 12.49 3.14 -6.16
CA ILE A 7 13.29 1.91 -6.19
C ILE A 7 13.20 1.34 -7.60
N ARG A 8 14.34 1.01 -8.22
CA ARG A 8 14.43 0.57 -9.63
C ARG A 8 13.75 1.52 -10.64
N GLY A 9 13.72 2.82 -10.33
CA GLY A 9 13.04 3.83 -11.16
C GLY A 9 11.51 3.82 -11.04
N GLN A 10 10.93 3.02 -10.15
CA GLN A 10 9.50 2.97 -9.89
C GLN A 10 9.15 3.61 -8.54
N LYS A 11 8.00 4.29 -8.49
CA LYS A 11 7.43 4.79 -7.24
C LYS A 11 6.76 3.62 -6.51
N VAL A 12 7.26 3.32 -5.32
CA VAL A 12 6.79 2.17 -4.52
C VAL A 12 6.50 2.55 -3.08
N MET A 13 5.60 1.81 -2.45
CA MET A 13 5.31 1.90 -1.01
C MET A 13 5.61 0.57 -0.32
N LEU A 14 6.09 0.63 0.93
CA LEU A 14 6.32 -0.56 1.74
C LEU A 14 4.98 -1.14 2.21
N ASP A 15 4.94 -2.47 2.35
CA ASP A 15 3.83 -3.22 2.96
C ASP A 15 3.41 -2.65 4.32
N SER A 16 4.38 -2.16 5.09
CA SER A 16 4.23 -1.58 6.41
C SER A 16 3.48 -0.24 6.36
N ASP A 17 3.86 0.63 5.42
CA ASP A 17 3.23 1.92 5.21
C ASP A 17 1.79 1.73 4.69
N LEU A 18 1.57 0.78 3.78
CA LEU A 18 0.24 0.41 3.32
C LEU A 18 -0.62 -0.20 4.42
N SER A 19 -0.05 -1.04 5.27
CA SER A 19 -0.76 -1.64 6.39
C SER A 19 -1.25 -0.57 7.38
N ALA A 20 -0.44 0.46 7.64
CA ALA A 20 -0.83 1.61 8.44
C ALA A 20 -1.91 2.47 7.74
N LEU A 21 -1.79 2.69 6.43
CA LEU A 21 -2.77 3.44 5.63
C LEU A 21 -4.14 2.76 5.63
N TYR A 22 -4.17 1.44 5.40
CA TYR A 22 -5.39 0.66 5.36
C TYR A 22 -5.88 0.21 6.75
N GLN A 23 -5.14 0.55 7.82
CA GLN A 23 -5.41 0.11 9.20
C GLN A 23 -5.58 -1.41 9.31
N VAL A 24 -4.76 -2.14 8.56
CA VAL A 24 -4.71 -3.61 8.58
C VAL A 24 -3.35 -4.05 9.12
N GLU A 25 -3.28 -5.24 9.70
CA GLU A 25 -1.97 -5.81 10.06
C GLU A 25 -1.17 -6.12 8.79
N THR A 26 0.13 -5.81 8.79
CA THR A 26 1.05 -6.15 7.68
C THR A 26 1.01 -7.65 7.36
N ARG A 27 0.86 -8.50 8.39
CA ARG A 27 0.70 -9.95 8.24
C ARG A 27 -0.54 -10.31 7.42
N ARG A 28 -1.68 -9.68 7.70
CA ARG A 28 -2.95 -9.91 7.00
C ARG A 28 -2.90 -9.42 5.56
N LEU A 29 -2.26 -8.27 5.32
CA LEU A 29 -2.03 -7.75 3.97
C LEU A 29 -1.22 -8.76 3.14
N ASN A 30 -0.09 -9.23 3.68
CA ASN A 30 0.77 -10.19 3.01
C ASN A 30 0.09 -11.57 2.80
N GLU A 31 -0.78 -11.99 3.72
CA GLU A 31 -1.62 -13.19 3.54
C GLU A 31 -2.60 -13.04 2.37
N GLN A 32 -3.29 -11.90 2.26
CA GLN A 32 -4.24 -11.66 1.17
C GLN A 32 -3.57 -11.62 -0.20
N VAL A 33 -2.41 -10.98 -0.27
CA VAL A 33 -1.54 -10.99 -1.45
C VAL A 33 -1.11 -12.41 -1.80
N THR A 34 -0.69 -13.19 -0.80
CA THR A 34 -0.27 -14.59 -0.99
C THR A 34 -1.40 -15.48 -1.50
N ARG A 35 -2.65 -15.23 -1.06
CA ARG A 35 -3.85 -15.95 -1.53
C ARG A 35 -4.26 -15.56 -2.95
N ASN A 36 -3.95 -14.34 -3.37
CA ASN A 36 -4.34 -13.78 -4.68
C ASN A 36 -3.12 -13.54 -5.58
N LYS A 37 -2.05 -14.33 -5.45
CA LYS A 37 -0.79 -14.11 -6.21
C LYS A 37 -1.00 -13.99 -7.72
N GLU A 38 -1.97 -14.70 -8.28
CA GLU A 38 -2.33 -14.62 -9.70
C GLU A 38 -2.75 -13.21 -10.15
N ARG A 39 -3.17 -12.34 -9.21
CA ARG A 39 -3.54 -10.95 -9.45
C ARG A 39 -2.41 -9.94 -9.21
N PHE A 40 -1.27 -10.42 -8.71
CA PHE A 40 -0.10 -9.60 -8.36
C PHE A 40 1.11 -10.07 -9.18
N PRO A 41 1.21 -9.63 -10.45
CA PRO A 41 2.43 -9.85 -11.22
C PRO A 41 3.63 -9.14 -10.56
N GLU A 42 4.83 -9.55 -10.94
CA GLU A 42 6.10 -8.99 -10.44
C GLU A 42 6.26 -7.48 -10.71
N ASP A 43 5.55 -6.93 -11.70
CA ASP A 43 5.49 -5.49 -11.96
C ASP A 43 4.67 -4.71 -10.93
N PHE A 44 3.80 -5.39 -10.16
CA PHE A 44 2.87 -4.75 -9.22
C PHE A 44 3.41 -4.79 -7.79
N MET A 45 4.16 -5.85 -7.49
CA MET A 45 4.84 -6.00 -6.22
C MET A 45 6.11 -6.81 -6.38
N PHE A 46 7.09 -6.50 -5.54
CA PHE A 46 8.30 -7.29 -5.43
C PHE A 46 8.87 -7.19 -4.03
N GLN A 47 9.75 -8.13 -3.69
CA GLN A 47 10.48 -8.09 -2.43
C GLN A 47 11.78 -7.33 -2.64
N LEU A 48 12.12 -6.43 -1.72
CA LEU A 48 13.42 -5.75 -1.76
C LEU A 48 14.55 -6.73 -1.53
N THR A 49 15.68 -6.52 -2.19
CA THR A 49 16.93 -7.19 -1.81
C THR A 49 17.49 -6.60 -0.52
N VAL A 50 18.48 -7.28 0.06
CA VAL A 50 19.20 -6.77 1.24
C VAL A 50 19.82 -5.41 0.92
N ASP A 51 20.54 -5.30 -0.21
CA ASP A 51 21.18 -4.06 -0.65
C ASP A 51 20.17 -2.93 -0.87
N GLU A 52 19.02 -3.21 -1.50
CA GLU A 52 17.98 -2.21 -1.72
C GLU A 52 17.36 -1.73 -0.41
N TYR A 53 17.16 -2.65 0.52
CA TYR A 53 16.60 -2.35 1.83
C TYR A 53 17.58 -1.55 2.70
N GLU A 54 18.86 -1.89 2.69
CA GLU A 54 19.90 -1.13 3.40
C GLU A 54 20.06 0.27 2.84
N ASN A 55 20.07 0.42 1.50
CA ASN A 55 20.06 1.72 0.84
C ASN A 55 18.82 2.55 1.21
N LEU A 56 17.64 1.92 1.26
CA LEU A 56 16.39 2.57 1.66
C LEU A 56 16.47 3.07 3.12
N ILE A 57 16.95 2.23 4.05
CA ILE A 57 17.11 2.62 5.45
C ILE A 57 18.10 3.78 5.59
N SER A 58 19.24 3.70 4.87
CA SER A 58 20.28 4.72 4.91
C SER A 58 19.77 6.07 4.39
N GLN A 59 18.95 6.07 3.34
CA GLN A 59 18.43 7.30 2.73
C GLN A 59 17.28 7.92 3.54
N PHE A 60 16.39 7.10 4.08
CA PHE A 60 15.16 7.57 4.73
C PHE A 60 15.21 7.51 6.26
N ALA A 61 16.41 7.27 6.83
CA ALA A 61 16.70 7.19 8.27
C ALA A 61 15.62 6.45 9.07
N THR A 62 15.01 5.42 8.46
CA THR A 62 13.94 4.67 9.10
C THR A 62 14.60 3.77 10.13
N SER A 63 14.37 4.05 11.40
CA SER A 63 15.00 3.37 12.53
C SER A 63 15.00 1.85 12.35
N SER A 64 16.19 1.24 12.34
CA SER A 64 16.43 -0.21 12.35
C SER A 64 16.10 -0.81 13.72
N TRP A 65 14.90 -0.51 14.25
CA TRP A 65 14.53 -0.82 15.64
C TRP A 65 14.02 -2.26 15.81
N GLY A 66 14.73 -3.19 15.19
CA GLY A 66 14.41 -4.61 15.22
C GLY A 66 14.67 -5.20 13.85
N GLY A 67 15.90 -5.66 13.62
CA GLY A 67 16.35 -6.35 12.41
C GLY A 67 15.25 -7.28 11.90
N ARG A 68 14.54 -6.83 10.87
CA ARG A 68 13.42 -7.59 10.33
C ARG A 68 13.97 -8.90 9.79
N ARG A 69 13.52 -10.02 10.35
CA ARG A 69 13.91 -11.37 9.88
C ARG A 69 13.50 -11.63 8.43
N LYS A 70 12.57 -10.84 7.88
CA LYS A 70 12.07 -10.97 6.51
C LYS A 70 12.10 -9.61 5.82
N LEU A 71 12.67 -9.57 4.62
CA LEU A 71 12.71 -8.39 3.76
C LEU A 71 11.28 -7.94 3.45
N PRO A 72 10.97 -6.63 3.53
CA PRO A 72 9.64 -6.13 3.28
C PRO A 72 9.26 -6.26 1.81
N TYR A 73 7.97 -6.41 1.55
CA TYR A 73 7.42 -6.25 0.21
C TYR A 73 7.21 -4.77 -0.10
N VAL A 74 7.42 -4.42 -1.36
CA VAL A 74 7.07 -3.13 -1.92
C VAL A 74 6.02 -3.29 -3.00
N PHE A 75 5.15 -2.28 -3.11
CA PHE A 75 4.04 -2.25 -4.06
C PHE A 75 4.12 -0.97 -4.88
N THR A 76 3.94 -1.09 -6.18
CA THR A 76 3.80 0.03 -7.10
C THR A 76 2.40 0.65 -6.98
N GLU A 77 2.17 1.78 -7.64
CA GLU A 77 0.83 2.41 -7.69
C GLU A 77 -0.26 1.44 -8.18
N GLN A 78 0.08 0.60 -9.16
CA GLN A 78 -0.78 -0.45 -9.69
C GLN A 78 -1.03 -1.56 -8.66
N GLY A 79 0.01 -1.97 -7.93
CA GLY A 79 -0.12 -2.93 -6.82
C GLY A 79 -0.99 -2.41 -5.68
N VAL A 80 -0.90 -1.12 -5.36
CA VAL A 80 -1.76 -0.47 -4.36
C VAL A 80 -3.21 -0.43 -4.81
N ALA A 81 -3.46 -0.09 -6.08
CA ALA A 81 -4.80 -0.16 -6.67
C ALA A 81 -5.37 -1.60 -6.59
N MET A 82 -4.58 -2.61 -6.91
CA MET A 82 -5.01 -4.01 -6.77
C MET A 82 -5.24 -4.43 -5.32
N LEU A 83 -4.43 -3.97 -4.37
CA LEU A 83 -4.64 -4.20 -2.94
C LEU A 83 -6.00 -3.68 -2.48
N SER A 84 -6.42 -2.50 -2.95
CA SER A 84 -7.75 -1.96 -2.63
C SER A 84 -8.90 -2.86 -3.12
N SER A 85 -8.70 -3.59 -4.21
CA SER A 85 -9.68 -4.54 -4.76
C SER A 85 -9.71 -5.86 -3.99
N VAL A 86 -8.56 -6.30 -3.48
CA VAL A 86 -8.41 -7.59 -2.78
C VAL A 86 -8.77 -7.47 -1.29
N LEU A 87 -8.46 -6.35 -0.64
CA LEU A 87 -8.66 -6.18 0.80
C LEU A 87 -10.14 -6.10 1.21
N ASN A 88 -11.07 -5.89 0.27
CA ASN A 88 -12.53 -6.08 0.34
C ASN A 88 -13.12 -6.16 1.77
N SER A 89 -12.87 -5.11 2.54
CA SER A 89 -13.30 -4.96 3.93
C SER A 89 -14.02 -3.62 4.02
N PRO A 90 -15.14 -3.50 4.76
CA PRO A 90 -15.85 -2.24 4.96
C PRO A 90 -14.97 -1.06 5.41
N THR A 91 -13.78 -1.33 5.96
CA THR A 91 -12.73 -0.35 6.27
C THR A 91 -12.07 0.27 5.02
N ALA A 92 -11.84 -0.49 3.95
CA ALA A 92 -11.26 -0.01 2.69
C ALA A 92 -12.25 0.86 1.88
N ILE A 93 -13.56 0.63 2.06
CA ILE A 93 -14.63 1.43 1.47
C ILE A 93 -14.59 2.87 2.01
N ASN A 94 -14.24 3.08 3.28
CA ASN A 94 -14.20 4.41 3.88
C ASN A 94 -13.08 5.30 3.29
N VAL A 95 -11.94 4.70 2.93
CA VAL A 95 -10.81 5.42 2.29
C VAL A 95 -11.10 5.75 0.81
N ASN A 96 -11.87 4.90 0.12
CA ASN A 96 -12.31 5.16 -1.26
C ASN A 96 -13.35 6.30 -1.36
N ILE A 97 -14.17 6.51 -0.33
CA ILE A 97 -15.17 7.61 -0.32
C ILE A 97 -14.48 8.99 -0.31
N GLN A 98 -13.31 9.12 0.32
CA GLN A 98 -12.61 10.41 0.40
C GLN A 98 -11.88 10.82 -0.89
N ILE A 99 -11.45 9.86 -1.72
CA ILE A 99 -10.65 10.17 -2.92
C ILE A 99 -11.52 10.19 -4.18
N THR A 100 -12.54 9.32 -4.28
CA THR A 100 -13.29 9.12 -5.53
C THR A 100 -14.64 9.84 -5.56
N CYS A 101 -15.19 10.25 -4.41
CA CYS A 101 -16.52 10.89 -4.33
C CYS A 101 -16.50 12.21 -3.56
N LEU A 102 -15.87 13.23 -4.14
CA LEU A 102 -16.50 14.56 -4.12
C LEU A 102 -17.24 14.71 -5.46
N PRO A 103 -18.53 14.35 -5.55
CA PRO A 103 -19.37 15.01 -6.53
C PRO A 103 -19.37 16.50 -6.18
N ALA A 104 -18.55 17.27 -6.89
CA ALA A 104 -18.71 18.71 -6.99
C ALA A 104 -20.11 18.96 -7.58
N GLY A 105 -21.10 19.15 -6.72
CA GLY A 105 -22.47 19.43 -7.17
C GLY A 105 -23.56 18.84 -6.29
N ARG A 106 -23.62 19.21 -5.00
CA ARG A 106 -24.92 19.30 -4.31
C ARG A 106 -25.47 20.71 -4.52
N SER A 107 -26.17 20.91 -5.64
CA SER A 107 -27.16 21.98 -5.75
C SER A 107 -28.49 21.36 -6.15
N GLY A 108 -29.50 21.61 -5.31
CA GLY A 108 -30.91 21.39 -5.60
C GLY A 108 -31.37 19.94 -5.55
N TYR A 109 -32.03 19.55 -4.46
CA TYR A 109 -33.42 19.07 -4.50
C TYR A 109 -33.89 18.94 -3.05
N LEU A 110 -34.52 20.01 -2.56
CA LEU A 110 -35.47 19.94 -1.46
C LEU A 110 -36.72 19.26 -2.01
N GLN A 111 -37.11 18.16 -1.39
CA GLN A 111 -38.49 17.70 -1.40
C GLN A 111 -39.06 18.03 -0.03
N LYS A 112 -39.79 19.15 0.03
CA LYS A 112 -40.98 19.42 0.83
C LYS A 112 -41.58 20.74 0.34
#